data_AF-A0A7C3TI81-F1
#
_entry.id   AF-A0A7C3TI81-F1
#
_cell.length_a   1.000
_cell.length_b   1.000
_cell.length_c   1.000
_cell.angle_alpha   90.00
_cell.angle_beta   90.00
_cell.angle_gamma   90.00
#
_symmetry.space_group_name_H-M   'P 1'
#
loop_
_entity.id
_entity.type
_entity.pdbx_description
1 polymer ?
#
loop_
_entity_poly.entity_id
_entity_poly.type
_entity_poly.pdbx_seq_one_letter_code
_entity_poly.pdbx_strand_id
1 'polypeptide(L)'
;MKLKIYGVIGISLVITVIFIGFYLYPKPFIIDESFENGFGEWSKDAHVPLDPNNPGHEVFWNISRTDSLAHSGSYSLDISIDGRQDDGTIWVERKVSVKSYSNIKVRVSFYLHSDSKNQAITIARVVAFVGDSNPEVEDDFQILGPANQVLGWEEYIYEVNLNTSSSDEVWVAVGITVSWETYLSYNIDDIRIEIT
;
A
#
# COMPACT_ATOMS: atom_id res chain seq x y z
N MET A 1 -12.28 57.32 -30.42
CA MET A 1 -11.50 56.07 -30.47
C MET A 1 -11.69 55.33 -29.14
N LYS A 2 -12.66 54.40 -29.07
CA LYS A 2 -13.03 53.67 -27.82
C LYS A 2 -12.22 52.37 -27.74
N LEU A 3 -11.11 52.39 -27.01
CA LEU A 3 -10.22 51.24 -26.87
C LEU A 3 -10.64 50.37 -25.66
N LYS A 4 -11.17 49.18 -25.96
CA LYS A 4 -11.14 47.92 -25.19
C LYS A 4 -10.91 47.97 -23.66
N ILE A 5 -11.93 48.40 -22.89
CA ILE A 5 -11.95 48.21 -21.42
C ILE A 5 -12.40 46.78 -21.04
N TYR A 6 -13.12 46.08 -21.92
CA TYR A 6 -13.64 44.73 -21.66
C TYR A 6 -12.57 43.62 -21.59
N GLY A 7 -11.36 43.85 -22.12
CA GLY A 7 -10.28 42.85 -22.12
C GLY A 7 -9.58 42.67 -20.77
N VAL A 8 -9.48 43.75 -19.97
CA VAL A 8 -8.74 43.71 -18.69
C VAL A 8 -9.58 43.08 -17.57
N ILE A 9 -10.90 43.32 -17.57
CA ILE A 9 -11.82 42.77 -16.57
C ILE A 9 -12.00 41.26 -16.76
N GLY A 10 -12.12 40.78 -18.01
CA GLY A 10 -12.22 39.36 -18.31
C GLY A 10 -10.99 38.55 -17.90
N ILE A 11 -9.78 39.10 -18.10
CA ILE A 11 -8.53 38.44 -17.70
C ILE A 11 -8.39 38.37 -16.17
N SER A 12 -8.73 39.44 -15.45
CA SER A 12 -8.70 39.44 -13.99
C SER A 12 -9.66 38.40 -13.40
N LEU A 13 -10.89 38.31 -13.92
CA LEU A 13 -11.91 37.38 -13.42
C LEU A 13 -11.55 35.91 -13.69
N VAL A 14 -10.95 35.61 -14.84
CA VAL A 14 -10.43 34.27 -15.15
C VAL A 14 -9.25 33.91 -14.25
N ILE A 15 -8.32 34.83 -14.00
CA ILE A 15 -7.19 34.61 -13.09
C ILE A 15 -7.70 34.39 -11.66
N THR A 16 -8.65 35.20 -11.16
CA THR A 16 -9.21 35.03 -9.81
C THR A 16 -9.95 33.69 -9.66
N VAL A 17 -10.71 33.25 -10.66
CA VAL A 17 -11.38 31.94 -10.64
C VAL A 17 -10.38 30.78 -10.67
N ILE A 18 -9.28 30.90 -11.41
CA ILE A 18 -8.19 29.90 -11.42
C ILE A 18 -7.48 29.85 -10.06
N PHE A 19 -7.19 31.00 -9.45
CA PHE A 19 -6.55 31.07 -8.13
C PHE A 19 -7.47 30.54 -7.01
N ILE A 20 -8.77 30.83 -7.07
CA ILE A 20 -9.76 30.26 -6.14
C ILE A 20 -9.87 28.75 -6.35
N GLY A 21 -9.92 28.28 -7.60
CA GLY A 21 -9.91 26.86 -7.93
C GLY A 21 -8.71 26.13 -7.33
N PHE A 22 -7.52 26.71 -7.41
CA PHE A 22 -6.29 26.12 -6.85
C PHE A 22 -6.25 26.12 -5.31
N TYR A 23 -6.86 27.10 -4.65
CA TYR A 23 -6.95 27.15 -3.17
C TYR A 23 -8.07 26.27 -2.59
N LEU A 24 -9.09 25.93 -3.39
CA LEU A 24 -10.22 25.12 -2.95
C LEU A 24 -9.99 23.61 -3.07
N TYR A 25 -8.93 23.16 -3.75
CA TYR A 25 -8.54 21.75 -3.70
C TYR A 25 -7.82 21.48 -2.38
N PRO A 26 -8.35 20.61 -1.51
CA PRO A 26 -7.62 20.18 -0.33
C PRO A 26 -6.29 19.57 -0.79
N LYS A 27 -5.19 20.00 -0.17
CA LYS A 27 -3.90 19.36 -0.41
C LYS A 27 -3.97 17.92 0.10
N PRO A 28 -3.47 16.93 -0.67
CA PRO A 28 -3.39 15.58 -0.18
C PRO A 28 -2.54 15.54 1.09
N PHE A 29 -3.01 14.79 2.08
CA PHE A 29 -2.18 14.36 3.19
C PHE A 29 -1.38 13.14 2.73
N ILE A 30 -0.05 13.21 2.86
CA ILE A 30 0.87 12.21 2.30
C ILE A 30 1.73 11.64 3.44
N ILE A 31 1.86 10.32 3.45
CA ILE A 31 2.81 9.57 4.28
C ILE A 31 3.69 8.78 3.31
N ASP A 32 5.00 8.91 3.44
CA ASP A 32 5.99 8.09 2.74
C ASP A 32 6.77 7.25 3.79
N GLU A 33 7.00 5.98 3.49
CA GLU A 33 7.78 5.04 4.30
C GLU A 33 8.79 4.30 3.41
N SER A 34 10.07 4.47 3.70
CA SER A 34 11.20 3.81 3.04
C SER A 34 12.04 2.98 4.02
N PHE A 35 11.55 2.76 5.24
CA PHE A 35 12.12 1.92 6.29
C PHE A 35 13.53 2.27 6.78
N GLU A 36 14.12 3.39 6.34
CA GLU A 36 15.46 3.85 6.73
C GLU A 36 15.65 3.99 8.25
N ASN A 37 14.56 4.23 8.98
CA ASN A 37 14.58 4.44 10.44
C ASN A 37 13.85 3.32 11.21
N GLY A 38 13.74 2.12 10.63
CA GLY A 38 13.03 0.99 11.22
C GLY A 38 11.59 0.89 10.74
N PHE A 39 10.72 0.28 11.54
CA PHE A 39 9.31 0.10 11.19
C PHE A 39 8.45 1.34 11.47
N GLY A 40 8.91 2.28 12.29
CA GLY A 40 8.12 3.46 12.66
C GLY A 40 6.78 3.08 13.28
N GLU A 41 5.69 3.53 12.63
CA GLU A 41 4.30 3.25 13.03
C GLU A 41 3.73 1.99 12.32
N TRP A 42 4.54 1.29 11.53
CA TRP A 42 4.13 0.05 10.87
C TRP A 42 4.27 -1.15 11.79
N SER A 43 3.27 -2.03 11.76
CA SER A 43 3.25 -3.31 12.46
C SER A 43 3.25 -4.45 11.45
N LYS A 44 3.66 -5.64 11.92
CA LYS A 44 3.71 -6.86 11.10
C LYS A 44 2.57 -7.76 11.54
N ASP A 45 1.88 -8.36 10.59
CA ASP A 45 0.78 -9.26 10.89
C ASP A 45 0.60 -10.33 9.80
N ALA A 46 -0.23 -11.33 10.10
CA ALA A 46 -0.36 -12.54 9.32
C ALA A 46 -1.69 -13.27 9.57
N HIS A 47 -2.19 -13.92 8.52
CA HIS A 47 -3.21 -14.96 8.59
C HIS A 47 -2.65 -16.19 7.89
N VAL A 48 -2.20 -17.17 8.66
CA VAL A 48 -1.45 -18.32 8.15
C VAL A 48 -1.97 -19.64 8.72
N PRO A 49 -1.90 -20.76 7.97
CA PRO A 49 -2.37 -22.05 8.45
C PRO A 49 -1.44 -22.65 9.51
N LEU A 50 -1.92 -23.70 10.19
CA LEU A 50 -1.09 -24.54 11.04
C LEU A 50 -0.07 -25.35 10.23
N ASP A 51 1.15 -25.48 10.74
CA ASP A 51 2.19 -26.31 10.13
C ASP A 51 1.89 -27.80 10.37
N PRO A 52 1.62 -28.59 9.31
CA PRO A 52 1.39 -30.03 9.43
C PRO A 52 2.63 -30.78 9.93
N ASN A 53 3.83 -30.20 9.80
CA ASN A 53 5.09 -30.78 10.26
C ASN A 53 5.46 -30.36 11.69
N ASN A 54 4.77 -29.36 12.24
CA ASN A 54 4.98 -28.87 13.60
C ASN A 54 3.63 -28.63 14.31
N PRO A 55 2.98 -29.71 14.78
CA PRO A 55 1.62 -29.63 15.32
C PRO A 55 1.45 -28.59 16.42
N GLY A 56 0.45 -27.73 16.27
CA GLY A 56 0.12 -26.66 17.24
C GLY A 56 0.86 -25.35 16.99
N HIS A 57 1.69 -25.27 15.95
CA HIS A 57 2.35 -24.05 15.51
C HIS A 57 1.87 -23.68 14.10
N GLU A 58 1.91 -22.39 13.79
CA GLU A 58 1.69 -21.87 12.44
C GLU A 58 2.90 -22.17 11.53
N VAL A 59 2.66 -22.15 10.22
CA VAL A 59 3.74 -22.20 9.23
C VAL A 59 4.70 -21.03 9.43
N PHE A 60 5.96 -21.21 9.03
CA PHE A 60 6.95 -20.17 9.18
C PHE A 60 6.58 -18.94 8.36
N TRP A 61 6.65 -17.77 8.99
CA TRP A 61 6.67 -16.49 8.31
C TRP A 61 7.53 -15.49 9.05
N ASN A 62 8.03 -14.49 8.33
CA ASN A 62 8.80 -13.39 8.92
C ASN A 62 8.70 -12.14 8.05
N ILE A 63 8.66 -10.99 8.71
CA ILE A 63 8.89 -9.70 8.08
C ILE A 63 9.99 -8.99 8.87
N SER A 64 11.05 -8.60 8.17
CA SER A 64 12.21 -7.97 8.78
C SER A 64 12.83 -6.92 7.89
N ARG A 65 13.40 -5.88 8.49
CA ARG A 65 14.19 -4.89 7.76
C ARG A 65 15.50 -5.53 7.29
N THR A 66 15.88 -5.26 6.04
CA THR A 66 17.15 -5.71 5.44
C THR A 66 17.88 -4.56 4.75
N ASP A 67 19.21 -4.63 4.71
CA ASP A 67 20.09 -3.74 3.93
C ASP A 67 20.72 -4.44 2.71
N SER A 68 20.32 -5.69 2.43
CA SER A 68 20.83 -6.46 1.30
C SER A 68 20.29 -5.96 -0.05
N LEU A 69 19.10 -5.36 -0.04
CA LEU A 69 18.39 -4.88 -1.20
C LEU A 69 17.43 -3.76 -0.78
N ALA A 70 17.35 -2.69 -1.55
CA ALA A 70 16.40 -1.60 -1.35
C ALA A 70 16.03 -0.97 -2.70
N HIS A 71 14.82 -0.42 -2.79
CA HIS A 71 14.39 0.34 -3.97
C HIS A 71 14.90 1.77 -3.86
N SER A 72 14.77 2.37 -2.68
CA SER A 72 15.38 3.65 -2.34
C SER A 72 16.20 3.54 -1.05
N GLY A 73 17.11 4.49 -0.83
CA GLY A 73 17.91 4.49 0.39
C GLY A 73 18.83 3.28 0.54
N SER A 74 18.84 2.69 1.74
CA SER A 74 19.68 1.56 2.14
C SER A 74 18.89 0.40 2.73
N TYR A 75 17.61 0.57 3.05
CA TYR A 75 16.81 -0.46 3.70
C TYR A 75 15.50 -0.71 2.97
N SER A 76 15.05 -1.96 3.03
CA SER A 76 13.68 -2.36 2.67
C SER A 76 13.16 -3.40 3.66
N LEU A 77 11.95 -3.92 3.44
CA LEU A 77 11.44 -5.09 4.15
C LEU A 77 11.69 -6.35 3.33
N ASP A 78 12.31 -7.35 3.94
CA ASP A 78 12.22 -8.75 3.51
C ASP A 78 10.94 -9.36 4.10
N ILE A 79 10.11 -9.94 3.26
CA ILE A 79 8.87 -10.63 3.62
C ILE A 79 8.93 -12.07 3.12
N SER A 80 8.83 -13.03 4.05
CA SER A 80 9.07 -14.44 3.78
C SER A 80 8.01 -15.33 4.44
N ILE A 81 7.51 -16.34 3.72
CA ILE A 81 6.53 -17.33 4.20
C ILE A 81 6.84 -18.72 3.65
N ASP A 82 6.60 -19.74 4.47
CA ASP A 82 6.48 -21.12 4.03
C ASP A 82 5.08 -21.36 3.46
N GLY A 83 4.95 -21.24 2.14
CA GLY A 83 3.69 -21.41 1.41
C GLY A 83 3.40 -22.84 0.97
N ARG A 84 4.07 -23.86 1.52
CA ARG A 84 3.91 -25.27 1.08
C ARG A 84 2.52 -25.87 1.35
N GLN A 85 1.65 -25.12 2.03
CA GLN A 85 0.26 -25.50 2.36
C GLN A 85 -0.75 -24.83 1.41
N ASP A 86 -0.29 -24.16 0.35
CA ASP A 86 -1.12 -23.40 -0.60
C ASP A 86 -1.96 -22.28 0.04
N ASP A 87 -1.56 -21.82 1.22
CA ASP A 87 -2.34 -20.89 2.03
C ASP A 87 -1.41 -20.02 2.89
N GLY A 88 -1.88 -18.81 3.21
CA GLY A 88 -1.21 -17.85 4.07
C GLY A 88 -1.02 -16.48 3.43
N THR A 89 -1.39 -15.47 4.20
CA THR A 89 -1.21 -14.05 3.86
C THR A 89 -0.38 -13.38 4.95
N ILE A 90 0.63 -12.62 4.56
CA ILE A 90 1.46 -11.82 5.48
C ILE A 90 1.62 -10.39 4.98
N TRP A 91 1.60 -9.44 5.91
CA TRP A 91 1.57 -8.02 5.57
C TRP A 91 2.22 -7.13 6.63
N VAL A 92 2.50 -5.90 6.21
CA VAL A 92 2.69 -4.78 7.14
C VAL A 92 1.51 -3.86 7.09
N GLU A 93 1.15 -3.32 8.23
CA GLU A 93 -0.01 -2.45 8.41
C GLU A 93 0.33 -1.20 9.20
N ARG A 94 -0.42 -0.15 8.93
CA ARG A 94 -0.33 1.11 9.64
C ARG A 94 -1.70 1.72 9.82
N LYS A 95 -1.93 2.20 11.03
CA LYS A 95 -3.04 3.06 11.37
C LYS A 95 -2.73 4.52 10.99
N VAL A 96 -3.69 5.18 10.36
CA VAL A 96 -3.59 6.57 9.90
C VAL A 96 -4.76 7.38 10.45
N SER A 97 -4.45 8.43 11.19
CA SER A 97 -5.49 9.35 11.72
C SER A 97 -6.14 10.14 10.59
N VAL A 98 -7.47 10.15 10.57
CA VAL A 98 -8.30 10.86 9.60
C VAL A 98 -9.43 11.60 10.29
N LYS A 99 -10.12 12.45 9.53
CA LYS A 99 -11.31 13.11 10.03
C LYS A 99 -12.49 12.15 10.04
N SER A 100 -13.16 11.99 11.18
CA SER A 100 -14.43 11.27 11.27
C SER A 100 -15.55 11.96 10.49
N TYR A 101 -16.54 11.18 10.08
CA TYR A 101 -17.71 11.57 9.30
C TYR A 101 -17.36 12.28 7.99
N SER A 102 -16.32 11.80 7.30
CA SER A 102 -15.86 12.34 6.02
C SER A 102 -15.82 11.26 4.94
N ASN A 103 -15.97 11.69 3.70
CA ASN A 103 -15.66 10.84 2.54
C ASN A 103 -14.24 11.20 2.12
N ILE A 104 -13.35 10.23 2.19
CA ILE A 104 -11.96 10.38 1.79
C ILE A 104 -11.68 9.43 0.63
N LYS A 105 -10.72 9.80 -0.21
CA LYS A 105 -10.06 8.88 -1.11
C LYS A 105 -8.68 8.56 -0.55
N VAL A 106 -8.39 7.28 -0.42
CA VAL A 106 -7.08 6.78 0.02
C VAL A 106 -6.46 6.05 -1.15
N ARG A 107 -5.25 6.46 -1.55
CA ARG A 107 -4.40 5.76 -2.51
C ARG A 107 -3.16 5.27 -1.77
N VAL A 108 -2.93 3.96 -1.82
CA VAL A 108 -1.67 3.35 -1.37
C VAL A 108 -0.90 2.86 -2.58
N SER A 109 0.40 3.17 -2.63
CA SER A 109 1.33 2.65 -3.63
C SER A 109 2.59 2.16 -2.95
N PHE A 110 3.23 1.13 -3.49
CA PHE A 110 4.47 0.58 -2.95
C PHE A 110 5.20 -0.22 -4.04
N TYR A 111 6.48 -0.45 -3.84
CA TYR A 111 7.29 -1.29 -4.71
C TYR A 111 7.47 -2.67 -4.11
N LEU A 112 7.35 -3.70 -4.94
CA LEU A 112 7.71 -5.06 -4.57
C LEU A 112 8.76 -5.62 -5.54
N HIS A 113 9.83 -6.18 -5.00
CA HIS A 113 10.90 -6.81 -5.76
C HIS A 113 10.69 -8.31 -5.89
N SER A 114 10.83 -8.82 -7.11
CA SER A 114 10.88 -10.27 -7.37
C SER A 114 12.19 -10.68 -8.04
N ASP A 115 12.86 -11.69 -7.49
CA ASP A 115 14.05 -12.35 -8.06
C ASP A 115 13.75 -13.24 -9.26
N SER A 116 12.47 -13.48 -9.53
CA SER A 116 12.03 -14.29 -10.66
C SER A 116 10.89 -13.64 -11.41
N LYS A 117 10.88 -13.81 -12.73
CA LYS A 117 9.76 -13.47 -13.58
C LYS A 117 9.12 -14.74 -14.10
N ASN A 118 7.84 -14.95 -13.80
CA ASN A 118 7.08 -16.04 -14.40
C ASN A 118 5.67 -15.59 -14.75
N GLN A 119 5.36 -15.60 -16.04
CA GLN A 119 4.05 -15.21 -16.56
C GLN A 119 3.06 -16.39 -16.66
N ALA A 120 3.54 -17.62 -16.52
CA ALA A 120 2.74 -18.83 -16.66
C ALA A 120 2.28 -19.39 -15.30
N ILE A 121 3.02 -19.11 -14.23
CA ILE A 121 2.71 -19.60 -12.87
C ILE A 121 2.85 -18.43 -11.89
N THR A 122 1.75 -18.12 -11.21
CA THR A 122 1.71 -17.16 -10.11
C THR A 122 1.95 -17.91 -8.81
N ILE A 123 3.12 -17.71 -8.21
CA ILE A 123 3.51 -18.38 -6.95
C ILE A 123 3.03 -17.64 -5.70
N ALA A 124 2.89 -16.32 -5.81
CA ALA A 124 2.32 -15.44 -4.80
C ALA A 124 1.59 -14.28 -5.47
N ARG A 125 0.65 -13.67 -4.76
CA ARG A 125 -0.07 -12.48 -5.20
C ARG A 125 0.21 -11.33 -4.26
N VAL A 126 0.32 -10.14 -4.83
CA VAL A 126 0.43 -8.90 -4.08
C VAL A 126 -0.95 -8.50 -3.60
N VAL A 127 -1.05 -8.11 -2.34
CA VAL A 127 -2.29 -7.70 -1.70
C VAL A 127 -2.17 -6.32 -1.05
N ALA A 128 -3.29 -5.63 -0.95
CA ALA A 128 -3.42 -4.41 -0.16
C ALA A 128 -4.80 -4.33 0.50
N PHE A 129 -4.86 -3.58 1.60
CA PHE A 129 -6.07 -3.30 2.34
C PHE A 129 -6.13 -1.82 2.70
N VAL A 130 -7.34 -1.25 2.63
CA VAL A 130 -7.65 0.04 3.23
C VAL A 130 -9.06 -0.02 3.80
N GLY A 131 -9.21 0.17 5.11
CA GLY A 131 -10.48 0.03 5.82
C GLY A 131 -10.53 0.76 7.16
N ASP A 132 -11.71 0.82 7.77
CA ASP A 132 -11.94 1.46 9.08
C ASP A 132 -11.70 0.52 10.27
N SER A 133 -11.33 -0.74 10.01
CA SER A 133 -10.93 -1.74 11.00
C SER A 133 -9.59 -2.37 10.65
N ASN A 134 -8.92 -2.96 11.65
CA ASN A 134 -7.71 -3.75 11.41
C ASN A 134 -8.03 -4.93 10.48
N PRO A 135 -7.23 -5.21 9.43
CA PRO A 135 -7.35 -6.47 8.72
C PRO A 135 -6.80 -7.61 9.58
N GLU A 136 -7.48 -8.76 9.57
CA GLU A 136 -7.12 -9.91 10.42
C GLU A 136 -7.10 -11.22 9.62
N VAL A 137 -7.76 -11.26 8.47
CA VAL A 137 -7.88 -12.47 7.64
C VAL A 137 -7.57 -12.17 6.18
N GLU A 138 -7.17 -13.21 5.44
CA GLU A 138 -6.87 -13.11 4.01
C GLU A 138 -8.02 -12.48 3.20
N ASP A 139 -9.27 -12.80 3.55
CA ASP A 139 -10.47 -12.30 2.87
C ASP A 139 -10.66 -10.78 2.98
N ASP A 140 -9.97 -10.11 3.91
CA ASP A 140 -10.02 -8.65 4.01
C ASP A 140 -9.31 -7.98 2.83
N PHE A 141 -8.34 -8.66 2.21
CA PHE A 141 -7.41 -8.06 1.28
C PHE A 141 -7.88 -8.02 -0.17
N GLN A 142 -7.57 -6.93 -0.85
CA GLN A 142 -7.67 -6.84 -2.30
C GLN A 142 -6.41 -7.40 -2.97
N ILE A 143 -6.58 -8.37 -3.86
CA ILE A 143 -5.51 -8.85 -4.76
C ILE A 143 -5.23 -7.80 -5.83
N LEU A 144 -3.97 -7.37 -5.95
CA LEU A 144 -3.49 -6.38 -6.92
C LEU A 144 -2.89 -7.03 -8.18
N GLY A 145 -2.31 -8.23 -8.04
CA GLY A 145 -1.69 -8.93 -9.16
C GLY A 145 -0.69 -10.01 -8.73
N PRO A 146 -0.02 -10.68 -9.67
CA PRO A 146 1.05 -11.64 -9.39
C PRO A 146 2.31 -10.94 -8.84
N ALA A 147 2.89 -11.43 -7.75
CA ALA A 147 4.13 -10.87 -7.18
C ALA A 147 5.34 -11.05 -8.10
N ASN A 148 5.34 -12.08 -8.95
CA ASN A 148 6.41 -12.44 -9.89
C ASN A 148 6.14 -11.99 -11.34
N GLN A 149 5.36 -10.91 -11.52
CA GLN A 149 4.98 -10.38 -12.83
C GLN A 149 6.19 -9.84 -13.62
N VAL A 150 7.12 -9.18 -12.93
CA VAL A 150 8.36 -8.64 -13.51
C VAL A 150 9.56 -9.16 -12.73
N LEU A 151 10.74 -9.07 -13.35
CA LEU A 151 12.02 -9.27 -12.66
C LEU A 151 12.45 -7.92 -12.11
N GLY A 152 12.80 -7.84 -10.83
CA GLY A 152 13.12 -6.58 -10.17
C GLY A 152 11.92 -5.95 -9.49
N TRP A 153 11.97 -4.63 -9.34
CA TRP A 153 10.95 -3.82 -8.68
C TRP A 153 9.76 -3.50 -9.61
N GLU A 154 8.55 -3.67 -9.10
CA GLU A 154 7.29 -3.22 -9.71
C GLU A 154 6.49 -2.39 -8.71
N GLU A 155 5.88 -1.30 -9.20
CA GLU A 155 4.93 -0.52 -8.40
C GLU A 155 3.54 -1.16 -8.42
N TYR A 156 2.97 -1.37 -7.23
CA TYR A 156 1.56 -1.75 -7.06
C TYR A 156 0.79 -0.60 -6.45
N ILE A 157 -0.44 -0.41 -6.92
CA ILE A 157 -1.29 0.72 -6.52
C ILE A 157 -2.68 0.19 -6.18
N TYR A 158 -3.22 0.64 -5.05
CA TYR A 158 -4.60 0.40 -4.66
C TYR A 158 -5.26 1.73 -4.26
N GLU A 159 -6.48 1.97 -4.74
CA GLU A 159 -7.24 3.19 -4.47
C GLU A 159 -8.66 2.84 -4.06
N VAL A 160 -9.13 3.43 -2.96
CA VAL A 160 -10.49 3.24 -2.45
C VAL A 160 -11.08 4.59 -2.02
N ASN A 161 -12.40 4.70 -2.15
CA ASN A 161 -13.17 5.78 -1.52
C ASN A 161 -13.81 5.21 -0.26
N LEU A 162 -13.57 5.86 0.88
CA LEU A 162 -14.00 5.38 2.19
C LEU A 162 -14.84 6.44 2.89
N ASN A 163 -15.91 6.00 3.55
CA ASN A 163 -16.65 6.84 4.48
C ASN A 163 -16.17 6.52 5.89
N THR A 164 -15.51 7.49 6.54
CA THR A 164 -14.89 7.24 7.84
C THR A 164 -15.91 7.03 8.96
N SER A 165 -17.20 7.25 8.71
CA SER A 165 -18.28 7.04 9.69
C SER A 165 -17.92 7.70 11.02
N SER A 166 -18.02 7.00 12.16
CA SER A 166 -17.55 7.52 13.44
C SER A 166 -16.06 7.32 13.70
N SER A 167 -15.34 6.60 12.84
CA SER A 167 -13.91 6.34 12.98
C SER A 167 -13.09 7.59 12.68
N ASP A 168 -12.09 7.84 13.52
CA ASP A 168 -11.04 8.84 13.33
C ASP A 168 -9.74 8.22 12.80
N GLU A 169 -9.80 6.96 12.36
CA GLU A 169 -8.67 6.17 11.92
C GLU A 169 -9.04 5.33 10.69
N VAL A 170 -8.06 5.15 9.79
CA VAL A 170 -8.07 4.15 8.72
C VAL A 170 -6.84 3.28 8.85
N TRP A 171 -7.01 2.00 8.58
CA TRP A 171 -5.94 1.03 8.47
C TRP A 171 -5.53 0.90 7.01
N VAL A 172 -4.23 0.87 6.76
CA VAL A 172 -3.63 0.60 5.46
C VAL A 172 -2.66 -0.55 5.63
N ALA A 173 -2.79 -1.58 4.81
CA ALA A 173 -1.88 -2.72 4.82
C ALA A 173 -1.46 -3.13 3.40
N VAL A 174 -0.24 -3.65 3.28
CA VAL A 174 0.32 -4.17 2.03
C VAL A 174 1.13 -5.43 2.30
N GLY A 175 1.09 -6.39 1.40
CA GLY A 175 1.72 -7.69 1.64
C GLY A 175 1.62 -8.66 0.46
N ILE A 176 1.74 -9.94 0.79
CA ILE A 176 1.59 -11.04 -0.16
C ILE A 176 0.66 -12.13 0.39
N THR A 177 -0.05 -12.80 -0.51
CA THR A 177 -0.73 -14.08 -0.25
C THR A 177 -0.12 -15.19 -1.11
N VAL A 178 -0.05 -16.39 -0.56
CA VAL A 178 0.43 -17.62 -1.21
C VAL A 178 -0.51 -18.01 -2.35
N SER A 179 0.03 -18.52 -3.45
CA SER A 179 -0.77 -19.10 -4.54
C SER A 179 -0.20 -20.40 -5.10
N TRP A 180 0.90 -20.89 -4.52
CA TRP A 180 1.56 -22.12 -4.92
C TRP A 180 2.44 -22.69 -3.80
N GLU A 181 2.50 -24.01 -3.69
CA GLU A 181 3.29 -24.78 -2.72
C GLU A 181 4.82 -24.55 -2.83
N THR A 182 5.32 -23.46 -2.26
CA THR A 182 6.76 -23.20 -2.15
C THR A 182 7.08 -22.23 -1.01
N TYR A 183 8.35 -22.17 -0.62
CA TYR A 183 8.84 -21.02 0.14
C TYR A 183 8.83 -19.78 -0.75
N LEU A 184 8.35 -18.68 -0.19
CA LEU A 184 8.23 -17.39 -0.84
C LEU A 184 9.05 -16.36 -0.04
N SER A 185 9.78 -15.52 -0.76
CA SER A 185 10.53 -14.40 -0.21
C SER A 185 10.54 -13.26 -1.24
N TYR A 186 10.21 -12.06 -0.78
CA TYR A 186 10.11 -10.85 -1.59
C TYR A 186 10.63 -9.66 -0.78
N ASN A 187 10.87 -8.53 -1.46
CA ASN A 187 11.13 -7.26 -0.77
C ASN A 187 10.05 -6.23 -1.06
N ILE A 188 9.66 -5.46 -0.04
CA ILE A 188 8.72 -4.33 -0.14
C ILE A 188 9.44 -3.06 0.28
N ASP A 189 9.23 -1.99 -0.47
CA ASP A 189 9.82 -0.67 -0.19
C ASP A 189 8.97 0.49 -0.72
N ASP A 190 9.30 1.71 -0.31
CA ASP A 190 8.70 2.97 -0.75
C ASP A 190 7.16 2.97 -0.68
N ILE A 191 6.62 2.60 0.48
CA ILE A 191 5.18 2.67 0.70
C ILE A 191 4.75 4.12 0.83
N ARG A 192 3.76 4.51 0.04
CA ARG A 192 3.20 5.84 0.00
C ARG A 192 1.69 5.80 0.14
N ILE A 193 1.18 6.57 1.09
CA ILE A 193 -0.25 6.73 1.36
C ILE A 193 -0.62 8.18 1.05
N GLU A 194 -1.60 8.38 0.17
CA GLU A 194 -2.17 9.68 -0.16
C GLU A 194 -3.65 9.70 0.23
N ILE A 195 -4.06 10.69 1.03
CA ILE A 195 -5.44 10.88 1.48
C ILE A 195 -5.94 12.24 1.00
N THR A 196 -7.09 12.25 0.32
CA THR A 196 -7.75 13.44 -0.24
C THR A 196 -9.22 13.55 0.14
#